data_AF-A0A3L6EZC2-F1
#
_entry.id   AF-A0A3L6EZC2-F1
#
_cell.length_a   1.000
_cell.length_b   1.000
_cell.length_c   1.000
_cell.angle_alpha   90.00
_cell.angle_beta   90.00
_cell.angle_gamma   90.00
#
_symmetry.space_group_name_H-M   'P 1'
#
loop_
_entity.id
_entity.type
_entity.pdbx_description
1 polymer ?
#
loop_
_entity_poly.entity_id
_entity_poly.type
_entity_poly.pdbx_seq_one_letter_code
_entity_poly.pdbx_strand_id
1 'polypeptide(L)'
;MIARAEDAEKLNRKLHVDLTLAQARVAALESREAIAVETLKQAKDEHVQKLMEAYLVTHNQRRALRIQEPASSNPVQPMRAEDPPILEGYPVSTRGEKKVWKLPKGSIVLEGIPIFPQAMNKQEHPESSQDPRRSCLSPLP
;
A
#
# COMPACT_ATOMS: atom_id res chain seq x y z
N MET A 1 65.23 -1.73 9.00
CA MET A 1 64.23 -2.81 8.75
C MET A 1 63.27 -3.01 9.91
N ILE A 2 63.75 -3.05 11.16
CA ILE A 2 62.92 -3.34 12.36
C ILE A 2 61.79 -2.32 12.60
N ALA A 3 62.08 -1.01 12.56
CA ALA A 3 61.05 0.02 12.79
C ALA A 3 59.85 -0.07 11.83
N ARG A 4 60.08 -0.43 10.56
CA ARG A 4 59.01 -0.62 9.56
C ARG A 4 58.12 -1.82 9.88
N ALA A 5 58.68 -2.88 10.47
CA ALA A 5 57.93 -4.07 10.86
C ALA A 5 57.03 -3.79 12.07
N GLU A 6 57.54 -3.04 13.06
CA GLU A 6 56.77 -2.64 14.24
C GLU A 6 55.56 -1.75 13.87
N ASP A 7 55.74 -0.80 12.96
CA ASP A 7 54.64 0.06 12.52
C ASP A 7 53.58 -0.71 11.73
N ALA A 8 53.99 -1.70 10.94
CA ALA A 8 53.07 -2.61 10.27
C ALA A 8 52.28 -3.47 11.26
N GLU A 9 52.90 -3.94 12.35
CA GLU A 9 52.22 -4.70 13.39
C GLU A 9 51.19 -3.84 14.14
N LYS A 10 51.54 -2.59 14.48
CA LYS A 10 50.59 -1.64 15.10
C LYS A 10 49.39 -1.38 14.18
N LEU A 11 49.63 -1.19 12.89
CA LEU A 11 48.56 -1.03 11.90
C LEU A 11 47.69 -2.29 11.82
N ASN A 12 48.30 -3.48 11.81
CA ASN A 12 47.56 -4.74 11.74
C ASN A 12 46.63 -4.92 12.95
N ARG A 13 47.14 -4.65 14.16
CA ARG A 13 46.32 -4.66 15.39
C ARG A 13 45.17 -3.66 15.31
N LYS A 14 45.43 -2.44 14.83
CA LYS A 14 44.39 -1.42 14.64
C LYS A 14 43.31 -1.90 13.66
N LEU A 15 43.72 -2.42 12.50
CA LEU A 15 42.80 -2.93 11.48
C LEU A 15 41.97 -4.11 12.01
N HIS A 16 42.54 -4.97 12.85
CA HIS A 16 41.80 -6.05 13.48
C HIS A 16 40.70 -5.54 14.42
N VAL A 17 41.00 -4.51 15.21
CA VAL A 17 40.01 -3.84 16.08
C VAL A 17 38.94 -3.16 15.25
N ASP A 18 39.32 -2.41 14.21
CA ASP A 18 38.39 -1.71 13.33
C ASP A 18 37.47 -2.70 12.59
N LEU A 19 38.01 -3.84 12.13
CA LEU A 19 37.24 -4.92 11.52
C LEU A 19 36.22 -5.52 12.50
N THR A 20 36.66 -5.83 13.72
CA THR A 20 35.77 -6.37 14.76
C THR A 20 34.65 -5.38 15.11
N LEU A 21 34.99 -4.09 15.20
CA LEU A 21 34.00 -3.03 15.45
C LEU A 21 33.01 -2.91 14.29
N ALA A 22 33.48 -2.99 13.05
CA ALA A 22 32.62 -2.96 11.87
C ALA A 22 31.68 -4.16 11.85
N GLN A 23 32.17 -5.36 12.16
CA GLN A 23 31.35 -6.58 12.27
C GLN A 23 30.28 -6.47 13.35
N ALA A 24 30.62 -5.94 14.53
CA ALA A 24 29.65 -5.72 15.60
C ALA A 24 28.56 -4.73 15.19
N ARG A 25 28.90 -3.67 14.45
CA ARG A 25 27.93 -2.71 13.89
C ARG A 25 27.02 -3.34 12.86
N VAL A 26 27.56 -4.18 11.97
CA VAL A 26 26.77 -4.92 10.97
C VAL A 26 25.77 -5.83 11.68
N ALA A 27 26.22 -6.65 12.64
CA ALA A 27 25.34 -7.54 13.39
C ALA A 27 24.23 -6.78 14.16
N ALA A 28 24.56 -5.63 14.75
CA ALA A 28 23.58 -4.79 15.44
C ALA A 28 22.53 -4.19 14.47
N LEU A 29 22.96 -3.78 13.27
CA LEU A 29 22.06 -3.27 12.24
C LEU A 29 21.15 -4.37 11.67
N GLU A 30 21.71 -5.54 11.38
CA GLU A 30 20.95 -6.71 10.92
C GLU A 30 19.90 -7.13 11.94
N SER A 31 20.26 -7.16 13.23
CA SER A 31 19.31 -7.45 14.31
C SER A 31 18.20 -6.40 14.39
N ARG A 32 18.54 -5.12 14.27
CA ARG A 32 17.55 -4.03 14.29
C ARG A 32 16.60 -4.09 13.10
N GLU A 33 17.12 -4.41 11.91
CA GLU A 33 16.32 -4.58 10.70
C GLU A 33 15.37 -5.77 10.84
N ALA A 34 15.85 -6.91 11.34
CA ALA A 34 15.00 -8.08 11.60
C ALA A 34 13.83 -7.74 12.54
N ILE A 35 14.09 -7.02 13.63
CA ILE A 35 13.05 -6.56 14.56
C ILE A 35 12.07 -5.60 13.87
N ALA A 36 12.57 -4.65 13.07
CA ALA A 36 11.71 -3.69 12.36
C ALA A 36 10.79 -4.38 11.34
N VAL A 37 11.30 -5.38 10.62
CA VAL A 37 10.52 -6.16 9.65
C VAL A 37 9.45 -7.00 10.36
N GLU A 38 9.80 -7.65 11.46
CA GLU A 38 8.86 -8.48 12.22
C GLU A 38 7.74 -7.63 12.87
N THR A 39 8.10 -6.50 13.47
CA THR A 39 7.11 -5.57 14.05
C THR A 39 6.18 -4.98 13.00
N LEU A 40 6.68 -4.65 11.80
CA LEU A 40 5.85 -4.19 10.70
C LEU A 40 4.88 -5.29 10.23
N LYS A 41 5.36 -6.53 10.10
CA LYS A 41 4.51 -7.68 9.74
C LYS A 41 3.40 -7.85 10.77
N GLN A 42 3.73 -7.86 12.05
CA GLN A 42 2.75 -8.00 13.12
C GLN A 42 1.71 -6.86 13.08
N ALA A 43 2.14 -5.61 12.91
CA ALA A 43 1.21 -4.48 12.82
C ALA A 43 0.24 -4.61 11.64
N LYS A 44 0.71 -5.14 10.49
CA LYS A 44 -0.16 -5.42 9.33
C LYS A 44 -1.15 -6.55 9.62
N ASP A 45 -0.70 -7.63 10.26
CA ASP A 45 -1.56 -8.75 10.62
C ASP A 45 -2.65 -8.30 11.62
N GLU A 46 -2.29 -7.49 12.62
CA GLU A 46 -3.25 -6.88 13.55
C GLU A 46 -4.25 -5.96 12.85
N HIS A 47 -3.81 -5.18 11.86
CA HIS A 47 -4.69 -4.31 11.09
C HIS A 47 -5.68 -5.12 10.23
N VAL A 48 -5.21 -6.17 9.56
CA VAL A 48 -6.07 -7.08 8.79
C VAL A 48 -7.09 -7.76 9.70
N GLN A 49 -6.67 -8.19 10.90
CA GLN A 49 -7.57 -8.78 11.89
C GLN A 49 -8.67 -7.79 12.32
N LYS A 50 -8.31 -6.53 12.63
CA LYS A 50 -9.28 -5.49 12.98
C LYS A 50 -10.26 -5.20 11.84
N LEU A 51 -9.79 -5.20 10.58
CA LEU A 51 -10.66 -5.03 9.41
C LEU A 51 -11.63 -6.20 9.26
N MET A 52 -11.15 -7.44 9.45
CA MET A 52 -11.99 -8.64 9.42
C MET A 52 -13.08 -8.57 10.48
N GLU A 53 -12.73 -8.21 11.72
CA GLU A 53 -13.69 -8.07 12.83
C GLU A 53 -14.72 -6.98 12.53
N ALA A 54 -14.28 -5.79 12.09
CA ALA A 54 -15.18 -4.70 11.73
C ALA A 54 -16.14 -5.09 10.59
N TYR A 55 -15.64 -5.80 9.58
CA TYR A 55 -16.47 -6.33 8.50
C TYR A 55 -17.52 -7.31 9.02
N LEU A 56 -17.13 -8.30 9.82
CA LEU A 56 -18.05 -9.29 10.37
C LEU A 56 -19.11 -8.64 11.26
N VAL A 57 -18.74 -7.70 12.12
CA VAL A 57 -19.69 -6.98 12.98
C VAL A 57 -20.72 -6.23 12.15
N THR A 58 -20.27 -5.41 11.20
CA THR A 58 -21.17 -4.59 10.38
C THR A 58 -22.04 -5.43 9.43
N HIS A 59 -21.49 -6.49 8.84
CA HIS A 59 -22.24 -7.42 7.99
C HIS A 59 -23.33 -8.16 8.78
N ASN A 60 -22.99 -8.70 9.96
CA ASN A 60 -23.96 -9.38 10.82
C ASN A 60 -25.05 -8.43 11.32
N GLN A 61 -24.72 -7.19 11.66
CA GLN A 61 -25.70 -6.19 12.05
C GLN A 61 -26.69 -5.87 10.92
N ARG A 62 -26.19 -5.65 9.69
CA ARG A 62 -27.06 -5.46 8.50
C ARG A 62 -27.95 -6.68 8.25
N ARG A 63 -27.40 -7.89 8.38
CA ARG A 63 -28.18 -9.13 8.24
C ARG A 63 -29.27 -9.23 9.31
N ALA A 64 -28.96 -8.90 10.56
CA ALA A 64 -29.92 -8.91 11.66
C ALA A 64 -31.07 -7.90 11.46
N LEU A 65 -30.77 -6.71 10.92
CA LEU A 65 -31.79 -5.70 10.58
C LEU A 65 -32.71 -6.21 9.46
N ARG A 66 -32.16 -6.80 8.39
CA ARG A 66 -32.96 -7.39 7.29
C ARG A 66 -33.87 -8.53 7.76
N ILE A 67 -33.47 -9.30 8.77
CA ILE A 67 -34.28 -10.40 9.32
C ILE A 67 -35.40 -9.86 10.24
N GLN A 68 -35.14 -8.76 10.96
CA GLN A 68 -36.13 -8.14 11.86
C GLN A 68 -37.11 -7.21 11.14
N GLU A 69 -36.78 -6.72 9.93
CA GLU A 69 -37.73 -6.00 9.10
C GLU A 69 -38.93 -6.89 8.82
N PRO A 70 -40.15 -6.54 9.29
CA PRO A 70 -41.33 -7.30 8.96
C PRO A 70 -41.44 -7.34 7.44
N ALA A 71 -41.65 -8.53 6.85
CA ALA A 71 -42.03 -8.63 5.45
C ALA A 71 -43.23 -7.71 5.24
N SER A 72 -43.01 -6.56 4.59
CA SER A 72 -44.08 -5.59 4.38
C SER A 72 -45.24 -6.33 3.71
N SER A 73 -46.47 -6.14 4.19
CA SER A 73 -47.66 -6.91 3.80
C SER A 73 -48.07 -6.81 2.32
N ASN A 74 -47.26 -6.19 1.45
CA ASN A 74 -47.50 -6.09 0.02
C ASN A 74 -46.56 -7.04 -0.77
N PRO A 75 -47.09 -7.88 -1.67
CA PRO A 75 -46.28 -8.72 -2.55
C PRO A 75 -45.73 -7.88 -3.70
N VAL A 76 -44.91 -6.88 -3.39
CA VAL A 76 -44.03 -6.28 -4.39
C VAL A 76 -42.73 -7.07 -4.30
N GLN A 77 -42.35 -7.70 -5.42
CA GLN A 77 -41.14 -8.52 -5.49
C GLN A 77 -39.97 -7.80 -4.82
N PRO A 78 -39.23 -8.44 -3.91
CA PRO A 78 -38.12 -7.81 -3.25
C PRO A 78 -37.09 -7.49 -4.33
N MET A 79 -36.97 -6.21 -4.68
CA MET A 79 -35.88 -5.71 -5.50
C MET A 79 -34.63 -6.14 -4.76
N ARG A 80 -33.85 -7.05 -5.36
CA ARG A 80 -32.67 -7.67 -4.77
C ARG A 80 -31.79 -6.55 -4.24
N ALA A 81 -31.85 -6.29 -2.94
CA ALA A 81 -30.94 -5.39 -2.28
C ALA A 81 -29.60 -6.13 -2.22
N GLU A 82 -28.92 -6.16 -3.38
CA GLU A 82 -27.50 -6.43 -3.47
C GLU A 82 -26.83 -5.62 -2.36
N ASP A 83 -26.02 -6.32 -1.56
CA ASP A 83 -25.29 -5.69 -0.47
C ASP A 83 -24.66 -4.39 -0.98
N PRO A 84 -24.69 -3.29 -0.18
CA PRO A 84 -24.10 -2.04 -0.61
C PRO A 84 -22.70 -2.37 -1.12
N PRO A 85 -22.39 -2.15 -2.42
CA PRO A 85 -21.12 -2.56 -2.97
C PRO A 85 -20.05 -1.89 -2.11
N ILE A 86 -19.25 -2.71 -1.45
CA ILE A 86 -18.05 -2.23 -0.78
C ILE A 86 -17.29 -1.49 -1.88
N LEU A 87 -17.04 -0.20 -1.65
CA LEU A 87 -16.37 0.72 -2.57
C LEU A 87 -14.89 0.32 -2.72
N GLU A 88 -14.64 -0.90 -3.15
CA GLU A 88 -13.35 -1.35 -3.62
C GLU A 88 -13.31 -1.05 -5.13
N GLY A 89 -13.15 0.24 -5.44
CA GLY A 89 -12.77 0.73 -6.78
C GLY A 89 -13.86 0.72 -7.87
N TYR A 90 -14.90 1.56 -7.75
CA TYR A 90 -15.90 1.81 -8.83
C TYR A 90 -15.24 1.91 -10.23
N PRO A 91 -15.86 1.31 -11.27
CA PRO A 91 -17.19 1.74 -11.69
C PRO A 91 -18.24 0.63 -11.71
N VAL A 92 -19.43 0.98 -11.18
CA VAL A 92 -20.67 0.27 -11.43
C VAL A 92 -20.99 0.28 -12.93
N SER A 93 -20.93 -0.91 -13.52
CA SER A 93 -21.62 -1.23 -14.76
C SER A 93 -22.55 -2.41 -14.48
N THR A 94 -23.59 -2.18 -13.67
CA THR A 94 -24.71 -3.11 -13.61
C THR A 94 -25.53 -2.96 -14.88
N ARG A 95 -25.33 -3.93 -15.78
CA ARG A 95 -26.35 -4.53 -16.64
C ARG A 95 -26.95 -3.61 -17.72
N GLY A 96 -26.77 -4.03 -18.97
CA GLY A 96 -27.29 -3.35 -20.15
C GLY A 96 -28.76 -2.96 -20.04
N GLU A 97 -28.99 -1.66 -19.94
CA GLU A 97 -30.15 -0.97 -20.48
C GLU A 97 -29.70 0.44 -20.83
N LYS A 98 -29.84 0.82 -22.12
CA LYS A 98 -29.44 2.13 -22.64
C LYS A 98 -30.30 3.22 -22.00
N LYS A 99 -29.92 3.71 -20.82
CA LYS A 99 -30.33 5.05 -20.40
C LYS A 99 -29.31 6.03 -20.95
N VAL A 100 -29.76 6.74 -21.98
CA VAL A 100 -29.12 7.97 -22.46
C VAL A 100 -29.02 8.90 -21.26
N TRP A 101 -27.88 8.88 -20.58
CA TRP A 101 -27.52 9.96 -19.67
C TRP A 101 -27.42 11.20 -20.54
N LYS A 102 -28.49 12.00 -20.60
CA LYS A 102 -28.42 13.35 -21.16
C LYS A 102 -27.44 14.11 -20.26
N LEU A 103 -26.21 14.24 -20.74
CA LEU A 103 -25.19 15.08 -20.14
C LEU A 103 -25.80 16.49 -19.99
N PRO A 104 -25.86 17.05 -18.76
CA PRO A 104 -26.15 18.45 -18.59
C PRO A 104 -25.11 19.24 -19.38
N LYS A 105 -25.57 20.24 -20.15
CA LYS A 105 -24.75 21.01 -21.07
C LYS A 105 -23.65 21.75 -20.27
N GLY A 106 -22.46 21.14 -20.20
CA GLY A 106 -21.33 21.66 -19.41
C GLY A 106 -20.43 20.63 -18.71
N SER A 107 -20.70 19.31 -18.75
CA SER A 107 -19.77 18.34 -18.13
C SER A 107 -18.54 18.10 -19.01
N ILE A 108 -17.35 18.40 -18.48
CA ILE A 108 -16.07 18.11 -19.11
C ILE A 108 -15.84 16.61 -19.02
N VAL A 109 -15.79 15.94 -20.17
CA VAL A 109 -15.43 14.51 -20.28
C VAL A 109 -13.92 14.40 -20.08
N LEU A 110 -13.48 13.84 -18.95
CA LEU A 110 -12.15 13.25 -18.87
C LEU A 110 -12.25 11.87 -19.51
N GLU A 111 -11.73 11.78 -20.74
CA GLU A 111 -11.63 10.55 -21.52
C GLU A 111 -10.71 9.57 -20.76
N GLY A 112 -11.32 8.61 -20.07
CA GLY A 112 -10.61 7.62 -19.26
C GLY A 112 -9.91 6.58 -20.13
N ILE A 113 -8.60 6.46 -20.00
CA ILE A 113 -7.79 5.40 -20.59
C ILE A 113 -8.23 4.05 -19.96
N PRO A 114 -8.63 3.04 -20.76
CA PRO A 114 -8.96 1.73 -20.21
C PRO A 114 -7.68 0.98 -19.85
N ILE A 115 -7.40 0.84 -18.55
CA ILE A 115 -6.30 -0.01 -18.07
C ILE A 115 -6.85 -1.43 -17.89
N PHE A 116 -6.66 -2.28 -18.89
CA PHE A 116 -6.80 -3.74 -18.76
C PHE A 116 -5.42 -4.34 -18.47
N PRO A 117 -5.26 -5.22 -17.46
CA PRO A 117 -3.98 -5.86 -17.21
C PRO A 117 -3.85 -7.07 -18.13
N GLN A 118 -3.33 -6.88 -19.34
CA GLN A 118 -2.78 -7.99 -20.12
C GLN A 118 -1.30 -8.10 -19.84
N ALA A 119 -0.94 -9.18 -19.15
CA ALA A 119 0.41 -9.58 -18.83
C ALA A 119 1.27 -9.69 -20.09
N MET A 120 2.39 -8.96 -20.14
CA MET A 120 3.56 -9.37 -20.91
C MET A 120 4.86 -8.97 -20.21
N ASN A 121 5.54 -10.04 -19.80
CA ASN A 121 6.97 -10.25 -19.80
C ASN A 121 7.79 -9.29 -20.70
N LYS A 122 8.91 -8.81 -20.13
CA LYS A 122 10.08 -8.13 -20.75
C LYS A 122 9.83 -6.74 -21.35
N GLN A 123 10.34 -5.72 -20.66
CA GLN A 123 10.94 -4.59 -21.36
C GLN A 123 12.09 -3.99 -20.55
N GLU A 124 13.27 -4.03 -21.15
CA GLU A 124 14.41 -3.18 -20.83
C GLU A 124 14.05 -1.71 -21.11
N HIS A 125 14.64 -0.82 -20.32
CA HIS A 125 14.81 0.62 -20.59
C HIS A 125 15.45 0.86 -21.97
N PRO A 126 15.27 2.01 -22.66
CA PRO A 126 15.64 3.39 -22.21
C PRO A 126 14.58 4.46 -22.66
N GLU A 127 14.57 5.76 -22.38
CA GLU A 127 15.43 6.74 -21.70
C GLU A 127 14.59 8.04 -21.47
N SER A 128 14.89 8.74 -20.36
CA SER A 128 15.06 10.20 -20.26
C SER A 128 13.88 11.19 -20.12
N SER A 129 14.16 12.18 -19.23
CA SER A 129 13.59 13.52 -19.05
C SER A 129 12.41 13.62 -18.07
N GLN A 130 12.46 14.25 -16.89
CA GLN A 130 13.33 15.29 -16.34
C GLN A 130 13.16 15.34 -14.80
N ASP A 131 14.24 15.67 -14.11
CA ASP A 131 14.42 15.82 -12.65
C ASP A 131 13.72 17.09 -12.08
N PRO A 132 13.09 17.09 -10.89
CA PRO A 132 12.92 18.30 -10.12
C PRO A 132 13.90 18.29 -8.93
N ARG A 133 15.11 18.78 -9.20
CA ARG A 133 16.07 19.17 -8.16
C ARG A 133 15.71 20.53 -7.57
N ARG A 134 15.83 20.58 -6.23
CA ARG A 134 16.24 21.71 -5.38
C ARG A 134 15.13 22.73 -5.04
N SER A 135 14.71 22.79 -3.78
CA SER A 135 15.38 23.42 -2.63
C SER A 135 15.30 24.95 -2.70
N CYS A 136 14.39 25.53 -1.91
CA CYS A 136 14.45 26.92 -1.48
C CYS A 136 13.90 27.01 -0.05
N LEU A 137 14.82 26.97 0.92
CA LEU A 137 14.73 27.70 2.18
C LEU A 137 14.47 29.19 1.88
N SER A 138 13.65 29.88 2.70
CA SER A 138 14.04 31.13 3.43
C SER A 138 12.84 31.83 4.12
N PRO A 139 13.08 32.69 5.14
CA PRO A 139 12.07 33.15 6.12
C PRO A 139 11.77 34.68 6.12
N LEU A 140 10.76 35.08 6.94
CA LEU A 140 10.47 36.39 7.60
C LEU A 140 10.16 37.63 6.71
N PRO A 141 9.35 38.60 7.20
CA PRO A 141 9.71 39.56 8.25
C PRO A 141 8.91 39.47 9.56
#